data_AF-A0A1G3MNU0-F1
#
_entry.id   AF-A0A1G3MNU0-F1
#
_cell.length_a   1.000
_cell.length_b   1.000
_cell.length_c   1.000
_cell.angle_alpha   90.00
_cell.angle_beta   90.00
_cell.angle_gamma   90.00
#
_symmetry.space_group_name_H-M   'P 1'
#
loop_
_entity.id
_entity.type
_entity.pdbx_description
1 polymer ?
#
loop_
_entity_poly.entity_id
_entity_poly.type
_entity_poly.pdbx_seq_one_letter_code
_entity_poly.pdbx_strand_id
1 'polypeptide(L)'
;MLTIAAVCLSCGFVKVRSLSDADIDNFLTANAALRQVGPKLGLEDINSGQADGQAGFAQVEAAIKEAGFSGYREFVEVTAAIGAAVSVLEGQATVATYDAAAQDINAAMPSEMRVAFDEFMNDPNNTPEMKAAFEAQLRASLGEAQANFNTEYARNKPFATAVLEFFTKNGNDANLELVRPRLREITAALAGQ
;
A
#
# COMPACT_ATOMS: atom_id res chain seq x y z
N MET A 1 -6.83 3.58 9.63
CA MET A 1 -7.83 3.04 8.69
C MET A 1 -7.30 1.72 8.17
N LEU A 2 -7.87 0.60 8.61
CA LEU A 2 -7.35 -0.75 8.36
C LEU A 2 -8.57 -1.66 8.21
N THR A 3 -9.38 -1.39 7.17
CA THR A 3 -10.75 -1.94 7.12
C THR A 3 -11.27 -2.12 5.70
N ILE A 4 -10.44 -2.68 4.81
CA ILE A 4 -10.96 -3.34 3.60
C ILE A 4 -10.34 -4.74 3.46
N ALA A 5 -9.06 -4.93 3.81
CA ALA A 5 -8.41 -6.24 3.72
C ALA A 5 -8.94 -7.31 4.71
N ALA A 6 -9.51 -6.91 5.85
CA ALA A 6 -9.94 -7.84 6.90
C ALA A 6 -11.29 -8.54 6.63
N VAL A 7 -12.16 -7.97 5.80
CA VAL A 7 -13.51 -8.49 5.57
C VAL A 7 -13.52 -9.72 4.64
N CYS A 8 -12.45 -9.95 3.87
CA CYS A 8 -12.35 -11.11 2.98
C CYS A 8 -11.77 -12.37 3.65
N LEU A 9 -11.30 -12.30 4.90
CA LEU A 9 -10.59 -13.39 5.57
C LEU A 9 -11.49 -14.44 6.25
N SER A 10 -12.80 -14.17 6.44
CA SER A 10 -13.72 -15.07 7.15
C SER A 10 -14.47 -16.07 6.26
N CYS A 11 -14.31 -16.00 4.94
CA CYS A 11 -14.89 -16.96 4.00
C CYS A 11 -13.77 -17.82 3.39
N GLY A 12 -13.66 -19.08 3.79
CA GLY A 12 -12.58 -20.01 3.44
C GLY A 12 -12.49 -20.43 1.95
N PHE A 13 -12.37 -19.48 1.03
CA PHE A 13 -12.43 -19.70 -0.42
C PHE A 13 -11.42 -18.93 -1.26
N VAL A 14 -10.43 -18.23 -0.69
CA VAL A 14 -9.45 -17.50 -1.51
C VAL A 14 -8.33 -18.43 -1.97
N LYS A 15 -8.63 -19.27 -2.95
CA LYS A 15 -7.58 -19.73 -3.87
C LYS A 15 -7.24 -18.53 -4.74
N VAL A 16 -6.14 -17.85 -4.43
CA VAL A 16 -5.66 -16.73 -5.25
C VAL A 16 -5.43 -17.27 -6.65
N ARG A 17 -6.07 -16.64 -7.65
CA ARG A 17 -5.88 -17.00 -9.06
C ARG A 17 -4.39 -16.88 -9.40
N SER A 18 -3.82 -17.90 -10.04
CA SER A 18 -2.48 -17.79 -10.62
C SER A 18 -2.50 -16.82 -11.79
N LEU A 19 -1.54 -15.90 -11.80
CA LEU A 19 -1.37 -14.89 -12.82
C LEU A 19 -0.37 -15.35 -13.88
N SER A 20 -0.50 -14.76 -15.06
CA SER A 20 0.46 -14.80 -16.16
C SER A 20 0.87 -13.37 -16.55
N ASP A 21 1.93 -13.22 -17.35
CA ASP A 21 2.31 -11.90 -17.90
C ASP A 21 1.15 -11.26 -18.69
N ALA A 22 0.40 -12.09 -19.44
CA ALA A 22 -0.76 -11.63 -20.18
C ALA A 22 -1.87 -11.09 -19.26
N ASP A 23 -2.10 -11.70 -18.09
CA ASP A 23 -3.07 -11.17 -17.13
C ASP A 23 -2.66 -9.76 -16.64
N ILE A 24 -1.35 -9.52 -16.43
CA ILE A 24 -0.84 -8.20 -16.02
C ILE A 24 -0.98 -7.18 -17.14
N ASP A 25 -0.61 -7.53 -18.38
CA ASP A 25 -0.72 -6.62 -19.54
C ASP A 25 -2.18 -6.27 -19.84
N ASN A 26 -3.07 -7.26 -19.80
CA ASN A 26 -4.50 -7.07 -19.96
C ASN A 26 -5.04 -6.17 -18.84
N PHE A 27 -4.61 -6.38 -17.59
CA PHE A 27 -5.01 -5.54 -16.46
C PHE A 27 -4.61 -4.07 -16.64
N LEU A 28 -3.36 -3.81 -17.04
CA LEU A 28 -2.87 -2.45 -17.25
C LEU A 28 -3.61 -1.76 -18.40
N THR A 29 -3.85 -2.50 -19.49
CA THR A 29 -4.60 -2.02 -20.65
C THR A 29 -6.04 -1.70 -20.29
N ALA A 30 -6.71 -2.60 -19.56
CA ALA A 30 -8.08 -2.39 -19.08
C ALA A 30 -8.17 -1.17 -18.17
N ASN A 31 -7.25 -0.98 -17.22
CA ASN A 31 -7.27 0.19 -16.34
C ASN A 31 -7.04 1.50 -17.12
N ALA A 32 -6.14 1.51 -18.10
CA ALA A 32 -5.94 2.67 -18.96
C ALA A 32 -7.21 3.00 -19.77
N ALA A 33 -7.89 2.00 -20.32
CA ALA A 33 -9.14 2.18 -21.07
C ALA A 33 -10.29 2.64 -20.16
N LEU A 34 -10.46 2.01 -19.00
CA LEU A 34 -11.52 2.34 -18.04
C LEU A 34 -11.41 3.78 -17.52
N ARG A 35 -10.20 4.33 -17.42
CA ARG A 35 -10.00 5.76 -17.10
C ARG A 35 -10.52 6.71 -18.17
N GLN A 36 -10.49 6.29 -19.44
CA GLN A 36 -11.06 7.08 -20.53
C GLN A 36 -12.59 6.94 -20.58
N VAL A 37 -13.12 5.80 -20.16
CA VAL A 37 -14.56 5.53 -20.10
C VAL A 37 -15.19 6.22 -18.89
N GLY A 38 -14.55 6.20 -17.71
CA GLY A 38 -15.08 6.71 -16.45
C GLY A 38 -15.70 8.12 -16.53
N PRO A 39 -15.00 9.13 -17.06
CA PRO A 39 -15.55 10.49 -17.25
C PRO A 39 -16.75 10.56 -18.20
N LYS A 40 -16.90 9.58 -19.10
CA LYS A 40 -17.97 9.49 -20.10
C LYS A 40 -19.19 8.70 -19.61
N LEU A 41 -19.13 8.08 -18.43
CA LEU A 41 -20.24 7.34 -17.82
C LEU A 41 -21.38 8.23 -17.29
N GLY A 42 -21.46 9.49 -17.74
CA GLY A 42 -22.62 10.35 -17.49
C GLY A 42 -22.81 10.75 -16.03
N LEU A 43 -21.76 11.22 -15.34
CA LEU A 43 -21.92 11.86 -14.02
C LEU A 43 -22.92 13.04 -14.06
N GLU A 44 -23.04 13.69 -15.21
CA GLU A 44 -24.06 14.74 -15.47
C GLU A 44 -25.49 14.15 -15.57
N ASP A 45 -25.64 12.91 -16.06
CA ASP A 45 -26.92 12.21 -16.18
C ASP A 45 -27.40 11.56 -14.86
N ILE A 46 -26.45 11.23 -13.98
CA ILE A 46 -26.75 10.73 -12.62
C ILE A 46 -27.44 11.82 -11.79
N ASN A 47 -27.00 13.07 -11.93
CA ASN A 47 -27.62 14.20 -11.22
C ASN A 47 -28.96 14.64 -11.84
N SER A 48 -29.21 14.32 -13.11
CA SER A 48 -30.48 14.62 -13.80
C SER A 48 -31.50 13.49 -13.73
N GLY A 49 -31.15 12.33 -13.17
CA GLY A 49 -32.02 11.15 -13.08
C GLY A 49 -32.22 10.40 -14.40
N GLN A 50 -31.42 10.70 -15.43
CA GLN A 50 -31.48 10.08 -16.75
C GLN A 50 -30.38 9.02 -16.99
N ALA A 51 -29.61 8.69 -15.96
CA ALA A 51 -28.52 7.73 -16.08
C ALA A 51 -29.00 6.34 -16.54
N ASP A 52 -28.53 5.92 -17.72
CA ASP A 52 -28.65 4.56 -18.21
C ASP A 52 -27.47 3.71 -17.73
N GLY A 53 -27.63 3.10 -16.56
CA GLY A 53 -26.62 2.21 -15.97
C GLY A 53 -26.29 1.00 -16.84
N GLN A 54 -27.19 0.58 -17.75
CA GLN A 54 -26.96 -0.54 -18.66
C GLN A 54 -26.02 -0.13 -19.80
N ALA A 55 -26.22 1.04 -20.40
CA ALA A 55 -25.31 1.58 -21.41
C ALA A 55 -23.91 1.86 -20.84
N GLY A 56 -23.83 2.37 -19.60
CA GLY A 56 -22.56 2.57 -18.91
C GLY A 56 -21.82 1.25 -18.64
N PHE A 57 -22.54 0.23 -18.16
CA PHE A 57 -21.97 -1.10 -17.96
C PHE A 57 -21.48 -1.73 -19.26
N ALA A 58 -22.21 -1.56 -20.37
CA ALA A 58 -21.79 -2.08 -21.68
C ALA A 58 -20.46 -1.46 -22.16
N GLN A 59 -20.23 -0.17 -21.90
CA GLN A 59 -18.96 0.48 -22.22
C GLN A 59 -17.79 -0.07 -21.37
N VAL A 60 -18.04 -0.30 -20.08
CA VAL A 60 -17.07 -0.94 -19.17
C VAL A 60 -16.74 -2.36 -19.62
N GLU A 61 -17.76 -3.16 -19.95
CA GLU A 61 -17.59 -4.52 -20.41
C GLU A 61 -16.85 -4.60 -21.76
N ALA A 62 -17.14 -3.68 -22.68
CA ALA A 62 -16.42 -3.56 -23.94
C ALA A 62 -14.93 -3.26 -23.72
N ALA A 63 -14.60 -2.24 -22.91
CA ALA A 63 -13.22 -1.88 -22.59
C ALA A 63 -12.43 -3.05 -21.96
N ILE A 64 -13.09 -3.81 -21.08
CA ILE A 64 -12.50 -5.00 -20.45
C ILE A 64 -12.22 -6.10 -21.48
N LYS A 65 -13.16 -6.36 -22.40
CA LYS A 65 -12.99 -7.38 -23.46
C LYS A 65 -11.94 -6.98 -24.49
N GLU A 66 -11.90 -5.71 -24.88
CA GLU A 66 -10.88 -5.16 -25.77
C GLU A 66 -9.47 -5.27 -25.18
N ALA A 67 -9.35 -5.17 -23.85
CA ALA A 67 -8.11 -5.40 -23.13
C ALA A 67 -7.69 -6.88 -23.04
N GLY A 68 -8.48 -7.82 -23.57
CA GLY A 68 -8.13 -9.24 -23.64
C GLY A 68 -8.77 -10.15 -22.59
N PHE A 69 -9.65 -9.63 -21.73
CA PHE A 69 -10.41 -10.45 -20.79
C PHE A 69 -11.66 -11.06 -21.44
N SER A 70 -12.07 -12.25 -20.98
CA SER A 70 -13.34 -12.87 -21.40
C SER A 70 -14.57 -12.08 -20.94
N GLY A 71 -14.45 -11.33 -19.84
CA GLY A 71 -15.48 -10.44 -19.33
C GLY A 71 -15.20 -9.91 -17.93
N TYR A 72 -16.19 -9.21 -17.38
CA TYR A 72 -16.06 -8.50 -16.09
C TYR A 72 -15.63 -9.41 -14.93
N ARG A 73 -16.17 -10.64 -14.87
CA ARG A 73 -15.81 -11.59 -13.80
C ARG A 73 -14.32 -11.92 -13.80
N GLU A 74 -13.77 -12.26 -14.96
CA GLU A 74 -12.35 -12.59 -15.07
C GLU A 74 -11.48 -11.39 -14.70
N PHE A 75 -11.85 -10.21 -15.19
CA PHE A 75 -11.17 -8.96 -14.85
C PHE A 75 -11.13 -8.71 -13.33
N VAL A 76 -12.25 -8.93 -12.62
CA VAL A 76 -12.30 -8.79 -11.15
C VAL A 76 -11.42 -9.84 -10.45
N GLU A 77 -11.44 -11.10 -10.91
CA GLU A 77 -10.61 -12.16 -10.33
C GLU A 77 -9.10 -11.87 -10.50
N VAL A 78 -8.69 -11.39 -11.68
CA VAL A 78 -7.31 -10.97 -11.96
C VAL A 78 -6.94 -9.73 -11.14
N THR A 79 -7.80 -8.72 -11.11
CA THR A 79 -7.59 -7.51 -10.31
C THR A 79 -7.42 -7.83 -8.82
N ALA A 80 -8.23 -8.76 -8.29
CA ALA A 80 -8.13 -9.19 -6.90
C ALA A 80 -6.79 -9.91 -6.61
N ALA A 81 -6.34 -10.78 -7.51
CA ALA A 81 -5.05 -11.45 -7.38
C ALA A 81 -3.88 -10.46 -7.44
N ILE A 82 -3.91 -9.49 -8.36
CA ILE A 82 -2.94 -8.39 -8.45
C ILE A 82 -2.96 -7.55 -7.17
N GLY A 83 -4.13 -7.13 -6.69
CA GLY A 83 -4.27 -6.34 -5.47
C GLY A 83 -3.76 -7.07 -4.22
N ALA A 84 -3.99 -8.39 -4.13
CA ALA A 84 -3.44 -9.21 -3.07
C ALA A 84 -1.90 -9.27 -3.14
N ALA A 85 -1.33 -9.46 -4.33
CA ALA A 85 0.13 -9.46 -4.53
C ALA A 85 0.76 -8.11 -4.16
N VAL A 86 0.17 -6.99 -4.61
CA VAL A 86 0.62 -5.63 -4.25
C VAL A 86 0.57 -5.43 -2.73
N SER A 87 -0.53 -5.81 -2.08
CA SER A 87 -0.68 -5.69 -0.62
C SER A 87 0.40 -6.46 0.15
N VAL A 88 0.78 -7.66 -0.34
CA VAL A 88 1.86 -8.44 0.26
C VAL A 88 3.22 -7.76 0.05
N LEU A 89 3.52 -7.28 -1.15
CA LEU A 89 4.79 -6.60 -1.45
C LEU A 89 4.95 -5.32 -0.63
N GLU A 90 3.91 -4.49 -0.55
CA GLU A 90 3.91 -3.28 0.27
C GLU A 90 4.00 -3.59 1.77
N GLY A 91 3.31 -4.65 2.23
CA GLY A 91 3.40 -5.11 3.60
C GLY A 91 4.81 -5.62 3.96
N GLN A 92 5.47 -6.36 3.07
CA GLN A 92 6.87 -6.79 3.24
C GLN A 92 7.81 -5.59 3.31
N ALA A 93 7.67 -4.61 2.43
CA ALA A 93 8.46 -3.37 2.45
C ALA A 93 8.24 -2.56 3.73
N THR A 94 7.00 -2.49 4.21
CA THR A 94 6.65 -1.80 5.46
C THR A 94 7.25 -2.49 6.68
N VAL A 95 7.19 -3.82 6.76
CA VAL A 95 7.83 -4.58 7.85
C VAL A 95 9.34 -4.38 7.84
N ALA A 96 9.99 -4.41 6.67
CA ALA A 96 11.42 -4.14 6.55
C ALA A 96 11.79 -2.72 7.01
N THR A 97 10.96 -1.72 6.68
CA THR A 97 11.13 -0.33 7.13
C THR A 97 11.04 -0.23 8.66
N TYR A 98 10.05 -0.90 9.28
CA TYR A 98 9.92 -0.90 10.74
C TYR A 98 11.00 -1.71 11.45
N ASP A 99 11.51 -2.79 10.84
CA ASP A 99 12.67 -3.53 11.36
C ASP A 99 13.92 -2.65 11.40
N ALA A 100 14.13 -1.81 10.37
CA ALA A 100 15.22 -0.83 10.38
C ALA A 100 14.99 0.27 11.44
N ALA A 101 13.78 0.83 11.52
CA ALA A 101 13.45 1.87 12.49
C ALA A 101 13.55 1.40 13.95
N ALA A 102 13.23 0.13 14.23
CA ALA A 102 13.37 -0.46 15.56
C ALA A 102 14.82 -0.48 16.06
N GLN A 103 15.79 -0.48 15.14
CA GLN A 103 17.22 -0.55 15.44
C GLN A 103 17.91 0.82 15.52
N ASP A 104 17.27 1.91 15.06
CA ASP A 104 17.86 3.25 15.02
C ASP A 104 17.07 4.26 15.84
N ILE A 105 17.59 4.60 17.03
CA ILE A 105 17.01 5.62 17.92
C ILE A 105 16.99 7.02 17.28
N ASN A 106 17.89 7.29 16.33
CA ASN A 106 17.90 8.56 15.61
C ASN A 106 16.83 8.58 14.51
N ALA A 107 16.44 7.44 13.96
CA ALA A 107 15.33 7.35 13.01
C ALA A 107 13.98 7.75 13.65
N ALA A 108 13.86 7.64 14.98
CA ALA A 108 12.70 8.14 15.72
C ALA A 108 12.67 9.67 15.87
N MET A 109 13.74 10.39 15.53
CA MET A 109 13.78 11.85 15.61
C MET A 109 13.11 12.47 14.36
N PRO A 110 11.98 13.19 14.50
CA PRO A 110 11.36 13.89 13.39
C PRO A 110 12.32 14.90 12.75
N SER A 111 12.16 15.16 11.45
CA SER A 111 13.02 16.08 10.70
C SER A 111 13.05 17.49 11.30
N GLU A 112 11.92 17.97 11.80
CA GLU A 112 11.75 19.27 12.45
C GLU A 112 12.51 19.32 13.77
N MET A 113 12.54 18.20 14.49
CA MET A 113 13.25 18.07 15.76
C MET A 113 14.77 17.97 15.53
N ARG A 114 15.22 17.36 14.43
CA ARG A 114 16.62 17.35 13.99
C ARG A 114 17.13 18.76 13.70
N VAL A 115 16.36 19.54 12.95
CA VAL A 115 16.73 20.94 12.64
C VAL A 115 16.84 21.78 13.92
N ALA A 116 15.84 21.69 14.81
CA ALA A 116 15.88 22.40 16.09
C ALA A 116 17.06 21.95 16.98
N PHE A 117 17.43 20.67 16.93
CA PHE A 117 18.60 20.15 17.63
C PHE A 117 19.90 20.75 17.08
N ASP A 118 20.08 20.73 15.76
CA ASP A 118 21.28 21.28 15.12
C ASP A 118 21.40 22.80 15.37
N GLU A 119 20.30 23.55 15.33
CA GLU A 119 20.29 24.98 15.68
C GLU A 119 20.73 25.22 17.12
N PHE A 120 20.18 24.48 18.08
CA PHE A 120 20.53 24.61 19.50
C PHE A 120 22.00 24.23 19.77
N MET A 121 22.51 23.17 19.13
CA MET A 121 23.88 22.70 19.30
C MET A 121 24.91 23.64 18.66
N ASN A 122 24.54 24.35 17.60
CA ASN A 122 25.43 25.29 16.91
C ASN A 122 25.33 26.74 17.43
N ASP A 123 24.33 27.08 18.24
CA ASP A 123 24.23 28.43 18.84
C ASP A 123 25.44 28.70 19.76
N PRO A 124 26.23 29.77 19.49
CA PRO A 124 27.36 30.16 20.32
C PRO A 124 26.96 30.70 21.70
N ASN A 125 25.69 31.09 21.90
CA ASN A 125 25.17 31.58 23.19
C ASN A 125 24.82 30.44 24.16
N ASN A 126 24.71 29.20 23.67
CA ASN A 126 24.45 28.04 24.51
C ASN A 126 25.75 27.52 25.13
N THR A 127 25.79 27.43 26.46
CA THR A 127 26.97 26.93 27.18
C THR A 127 27.16 25.41 26.97
N PRO A 128 28.37 24.88 27.20
CA PRO A 128 28.60 23.43 27.18
C PRO A 128 27.64 22.67 28.11
N GLU A 129 27.35 23.17 29.31
CA GLU A 129 26.37 22.52 30.19
C GLU A 129 24.94 22.53 29.62
N MET A 130 24.51 23.63 28.98
CA MET A 130 23.18 23.71 28.36
C MET A 130 23.04 22.71 27.20
N LYS A 131 24.08 22.58 26.36
CA LYS A 131 24.13 21.61 25.26
C LYS A 131 24.07 20.17 25.75
N ALA A 132 24.86 19.85 26.78
CA ALA A 132 24.87 18.53 27.39
C ALA A 132 23.52 18.17 28.04
N ALA A 133 22.88 19.11 28.74
CA ALA A 133 21.57 18.89 29.34
C ALA A 133 20.48 18.68 28.30
N PHE A 134 20.49 19.45 27.20
CA PHE A 134 19.54 19.30 26.11
C PHE A 134 19.72 17.97 25.36
N GLU A 135 20.96 17.57 25.07
CA GLU A 135 21.26 16.28 24.45
C GLU A 135 20.80 15.11 25.33
N ALA A 136 21.00 15.20 26.66
CA ALA A 136 20.54 14.21 27.61
C ALA A 136 19.00 14.12 27.65
N GLN A 137 18.31 15.26 27.66
CA GLN A 137 16.85 15.30 27.62
C GLN A 137 16.31 14.71 26.32
N LEU A 138 16.89 15.07 25.18
CA LEU A 138 16.49 14.56 23.87
C LEU A 138 16.71 13.05 23.77
N ARG A 139 17.86 12.53 24.23
CA ARG A 139 18.10 11.08 24.29
C ARG A 139 17.08 10.37 25.18
N ALA A 140 16.71 10.96 26.32
CA ALA A 140 15.70 10.37 27.20
C ALA A 140 14.32 10.30 26.51
N SER A 141 13.87 11.40 25.88
CA SER A 141 12.60 11.45 25.16
C SER A 141 12.57 10.51 23.95
N LEU A 142 13.67 10.44 23.17
CA LEU A 142 13.79 9.50 22.07
C LEU A 142 13.85 8.06 22.57
N GLY A 143 14.49 7.80 23.70
CA GLY A 143 14.52 6.48 24.33
C GLY A 143 13.13 5.99 24.73
N GLU A 144 12.30 6.87 25.29
CA GLU A 144 10.92 6.56 25.63
C GLU A 144 10.05 6.33 24.37
N ALA A 145 10.17 7.22 23.37
CA ALA A 145 9.47 7.06 22.10
C ALA A 145 9.87 5.75 21.39
N GLN A 146 11.16 5.43 21.37
CA GLN A 146 11.69 4.18 20.81
C GLN A 146 11.18 2.96 21.58
N ALA A 147 11.14 3.02 22.91
CA ALA A 147 10.62 1.93 23.73
C ALA A 147 9.13 1.67 23.47
N ASN A 148 8.34 2.74 23.35
CA ASN A 148 6.91 2.64 23.00
C ASN A 148 6.72 2.08 21.58
N PHE A 149 7.46 2.61 20.59
CA PHE A 149 7.46 2.08 19.23
C PHE A 149 7.82 0.59 19.20
N ASN A 150 8.91 0.19 19.86
CA ASN A 150 9.36 -1.19 19.91
C ASN A 150 8.34 -2.12 20.58
N THR A 151 7.65 -1.64 21.62
CA THR A 151 6.60 -2.41 22.30
C THR A 151 5.40 -2.63 21.38
N GLU A 152 4.92 -1.56 20.75
CA GLU A 152 3.81 -1.62 19.79
C GLU A 152 4.15 -2.47 18.58
N TYR A 153 5.34 -2.28 18.03
CA TYR A 153 5.84 -3.04 16.90
C TYR A 153 6.01 -4.52 17.24
N ALA A 154 6.63 -4.86 18.38
CA ALA A 154 6.76 -6.25 18.82
C ALA A 154 5.40 -6.93 19.04
N ARG A 155 4.40 -6.20 19.52
CA ARG A 155 3.03 -6.72 19.66
C ARG A 155 2.36 -6.98 18.31
N ASN A 156 2.56 -6.10 17.34
CA ASN A 156 1.86 -6.14 16.05
C ASN A 156 2.59 -6.97 14.98
N LYS A 157 3.92 -7.08 15.05
CA LYS A 157 4.76 -7.80 14.09
C LYS A 157 4.31 -9.25 13.87
N PRO A 158 4.02 -10.06 14.91
CA PRO A 158 3.56 -11.44 14.70
C PRO A 158 2.27 -11.52 13.86
N PHE A 159 1.34 -10.58 14.05
CA PHE A 159 0.11 -10.53 13.26
C PHE A 159 0.38 -10.14 11.81
N ALA A 160 1.22 -9.11 11.59
CA ALA A 160 1.64 -8.70 10.26
C ALA A 160 2.35 -9.84 9.51
N THR A 161 3.32 -10.49 10.17
CA THR A 161 4.03 -11.66 9.61
C THR A 161 3.08 -12.80 9.31
N ALA A 162 2.16 -13.14 10.22
CA ALA A 162 1.21 -14.24 9.99
C ALA A 162 0.28 -13.98 8.80
N VAL A 163 -0.19 -12.74 8.63
CA VAL A 163 -1.00 -12.34 7.48
C VAL A 163 -0.18 -12.43 6.20
N LEU A 164 1.04 -11.90 6.17
CA LEU A 164 1.92 -11.97 4.99
C LEU A 164 2.28 -13.41 4.63
N GLU A 165 2.62 -14.24 5.61
CA GLU A 165 2.89 -15.66 5.41
C GLU A 165 1.68 -16.41 4.88
N PHE A 166 0.48 -16.13 5.40
CA PHE A 166 -0.75 -16.74 4.90
C PHE A 166 -0.94 -16.45 3.41
N PHE A 167 -0.80 -15.20 2.98
CA PHE A 167 -0.94 -14.86 1.56
C PHE A 167 0.17 -15.47 0.70
N THR A 168 1.40 -15.50 1.21
CA THR A 168 2.56 -16.11 0.52
C THR A 168 2.34 -17.61 0.30
N LYS A 169 2.00 -18.35 1.37
CA LYS A 169 1.81 -19.82 1.38
C LYS A 169 0.60 -20.30 0.59
N ASN A 170 -0.45 -19.48 0.44
CA ASN A 170 -1.67 -19.86 -0.30
C ASN A 170 -1.56 -19.61 -1.82
N GLY A 171 -0.35 -19.74 -2.39
CA GLY A 171 -0.13 -19.79 -3.84
C GLY A 171 0.16 -18.45 -4.50
N ASN A 172 0.56 -17.43 -3.72
CA ASN A 172 0.84 -16.10 -4.26
C ASN A 172 2.30 -15.92 -4.71
N ASP A 173 3.23 -16.81 -4.36
CA ASP A 173 4.67 -16.63 -4.68
C ASP A 173 4.95 -16.35 -6.16
N ALA A 174 4.40 -17.18 -7.06
CA ALA A 174 4.55 -16.97 -8.50
C ALA A 174 3.94 -15.63 -8.96
N ASN A 175 2.81 -15.23 -8.36
CA ASN A 175 2.20 -13.93 -8.64
C ASN A 175 3.07 -12.78 -8.11
N LEU A 176 3.72 -12.92 -6.95
CA LEU A 176 4.64 -11.92 -6.41
C LEU A 176 5.82 -11.73 -7.35
N GLU A 177 6.37 -12.82 -7.92
CA GLU A 177 7.46 -12.76 -8.89
C GLU A 177 7.09 -12.03 -10.17
N LEU A 178 5.85 -12.18 -10.65
CA LEU A 178 5.32 -11.46 -11.81
C LEU A 178 5.02 -9.99 -11.53
N VAL A 179 4.43 -9.68 -10.36
CA VAL A 179 4.01 -8.32 -9.99
C VAL A 179 5.20 -7.45 -9.58
N ARG A 180 6.17 -7.99 -8.85
CA ARG A 180 7.31 -7.26 -8.29
C ARG A 180 8.06 -6.38 -9.31
N PRO A 181 8.49 -6.85 -10.48
CA PRO A 181 9.21 -6.02 -11.45
C PRO A 181 8.36 -4.87 -12.01
N ARG A 182 7.02 -4.99 -11.97
CA ARG A 182 6.07 -4.01 -12.52
C ARG A 182 5.29 -3.27 -11.44
N LEU A 183 5.71 -3.39 -10.18
CA LEU A 183 4.97 -2.89 -9.02
C LEU A 183 4.60 -1.41 -9.17
N ARG A 184 5.53 -0.58 -9.66
CA ARG A 184 5.27 0.85 -9.87
C ARG A 184 4.15 1.12 -10.86
N GLU A 185 4.14 0.42 -12.00
CA GLU A 185 3.11 0.57 -13.03
C GLU A 185 1.75 0.09 -12.53
N ILE A 186 1.74 -1.06 -11.84
CA ILE A 186 0.54 -1.66 -11.29
C ILE A 186 -0.06 -0.80 -10.17
N THR A 187 0.76 -0.29 -9.26
CA THR A 187 0.30 0.61 -8.19
C THR A 187 -0.24 1.92 -8.78
N ALA A 188 0.41 2.49 -9.80
CA ALA A 188 -0.11 3.65 -10.51
C ALA A 188 -1.47 3.35 -11.15
N ALA A 189 -1.59 2.21 -11.84
CA ALA A 189 -2.84 1.73 -12.43
C ALA A 189 -3.97 1.66 -11.39
N LEU A 190 -3.75 0.98 -10.27
CA LEU A 190 -4.68 0.83 -9.15
C LEU A 190 -5.06 2.17 -8.49
N ALA A 191 -4.11 3.10 -8.38
CA ALA A 191 -4.32 4.41 -7.76
C ALA A 191 -5.05 5.41 -8.67
N GLY A 192 -5.32 5.04 -9.93
CA GLY A 192 -5.92 5.97 -10.91
C GLY A 192 -4.95 7.05 -11.41
N GLN A 193 -3.64 6.89 -11.19
CA GLN A 193 -2.57 7.83 -11.60
C GLN A 193 -2.00 7.49 -12.98
#